data_AF-A0A950ZCU6-F1
#
_entry.id   AF-A0A950ZCU6-F1
#
_cell.length_a   1.000
_cell.length_b   1.000
_cell.length_c   1.000
_cell.angle_alpha   90.00
_cell.angle_beta   90.00
_cell.angle_gamma   90.00
#
_symmetry.space_group_name_H-M   'P 1'
#
loop_
_entity.id
_entity.type
_entity.pdbx_description
1 polymer ?
#
loop_
_entity_poly.entity_id
_entity_poly.type
_entity_poly.pdbx_seq_one_letter_code
_entity_poly.pdbx_strand_id
1 'polypeptide(L)'
;MADDSTQKWLGRNRPPRVQITYDLETGGAIQKKELPLVVGILADLAGDDEDTEKLATLKKRKFIEIDRDNFNDVLKSIGPKITVQGKALKFSKIDDFRPEAIVKQVDELSQLLEARRNLNDLLAKLDGNDLLNKALTDVVASTEKRATLTKAIEGGTNG
;
A
#
# COMPACT_ATOMS: atom_id res chain seq x y z
N MET A 1 -20.69 -34.90 -13.92
CA MET A 1 -20.33 -34.30 -15.23
C MET A 1 -18.82 -34.10 -15.20
N ALA A 2 -18.02 -35.16 -15.32
CA ALA A 2 -17.57 -35.79 -16.57
C ALA A 2 -16.64 -34.87 -17.37
N ASP A 3 -15.41 -34.71 -16.90
CA ASP A 3 -14.27 -34.45 -17.79
C ASP A 3 -13.61 -35.81 -18.06
N ASP A 4 -14.30 -36.62 -18.87
CA ASP A 4 -13.84 -37.94 -19.27
C ASP A 4 -12.71 -37.72 -20.27
N SER A 5 -11.49 -37.64 -19.73
CA SER A 5 -10.24 -37.34 -20.40
C SER A 5 -10.21 -37.83 -21.84
N THR A 6 -10.11 -36.88 -22.76
CA THR A 6 -9.90 -37.06 -24.20
C THR A 6 -8.74 -38.01 -24.53
N GLN A 7 -7.79 -38.21 -23.60
CA GLN A 7 -6.68 -39.16 -23.74
C GLN A 7 -7.13 -40.63 -23.67
N LYS A 8 -8.21 -40.95 -22.93
CA LYS A 8 -8.74 -42.33 -22.82
C LYS A 8 -9.43 -42.79 -24.11
N TRP A 9 -9.88 -41.84 -24.94
CA TRP A 9 -10.49 -42.11 -26.24
C TRP A 9 -9.45 -42.39 -27.35
N LEU A 10 -8.32 -41.67 -27.35
CA LEU A 10 -7.22 -41.81 -28.32
C LEU A 10 -6.47 -43.17 -28.23
N GLY A 11 -6.47 -43.83 -27.07
CA GLY A 11 -5.82 -45.13 -26.89
C GLY A 11 -6.50 -46.30 -27.62
N ARG A 12 -7.77 -46.15 -28.03
CA ARG A 12 -8.56 -47.26 -28.60
C ARG A 12 -8.40 -47.43 -30.11
N ASN A 13 -8.02 -46.37 -30.83
CA ASN A 13 -8.06 -46.37 -32.30
C ASN A 13 -6.70 -46.20 -32.99
N ARG A 14 -5.58 -46.09 -32.23
CA ARG A 14 -4.18 -46.22 -32.68
C ARG A 14 -3.23 -45.91 -31.50
N PRO A 15 -2.87 -46.87 -30.65
CA PRO A 15 -1.96 -46.60 -29.54
C PRO A 15 -0.55 -46.24 -30.08
N PRO A 16 0.01 -45.08 -29.74
CA PRO A 16 1.39 -44.75 -30.07
C PRO A 16 2.33 -45.76 -29.39
N ARG A 17 3.28 -46.29 -30.17
CA ARG A 17 4.26 -47.25 -29.68
C ARG A 17 5.25 -46.48 -28.82
N VAL A 18 5.14 -46.65 -27.50
CA VAL A 18 5.96 -46.06 -26.43
C VAL A 18 5.35 -44.77 -25.84
N GLN A 19 4.70 -44.94 -24.67
CA GLN A 19 4.58 -43.89 -23.67
C GLN A 19 5.53 -44.24 -22.52
N ILE A 20 6.53 -43.41 -22.27
CA ILE A 20 7.39 -43.52 -21.09
C ILE A 20 6.81 -42.56 -20.06
N THR A 21 5.93 -43.07 -19.21
CA THR A 21 5.56 -42.39 -17.98
C THR A 21 6.64 -42.71 -16.94
N TYR A 22 7.21 -41.67 -16.33
CA TYR A 22 8.11 -41.85 -15.19
C TYR A 22 7.24 -42.13 -13.96
N ASP A 23 6.87 -43.40 -13.79
CA ASP A 23 6.19 -43.86 -12.59
C ASP A 23 7.26 -44.03 -11.50
N LEU A 24 7.33 -43.05 -10.59
CA LEU A 24 8.15 -43.14 -9.40
C LEU A 24 7.48 -44.13 -8.44
N GLU A 25 7.74 -45.42 -8.64
CA GLU A 25 7.42 -46.42 -7.62
C GLU A 25 8.32 -46.21 -6.40
N THR A 26 7.92 -45.31 -5.49
CA THR A 26 8.48 -45.23 -4.14
C THR A 26 8.02 -46.45 -3.36
N GLY A 27 8.62 -47.62 -3.62
CA GLY A 27 8.23 -48.94 -3.13
C GLY A 27 7.99 -49.05 -1.61
N GLY A 28 6.82 -48.61 -1.14
CA GLY A 28 6.43 -48.59 0.27
C GLY A 28 7.20 -47.59 1.16
N ALA A 29 8.05 -46.73 0.59
CA ALA A 29 8.81 -45.77 1.39
C ALA A 29 7.90 -44.63 1.84
N ILE A 30 7.61 -44.59 3.14
CA ILE A 30 6.88 -43.49 3.78
C ILE A 30 7.67 -42.21 3.54
N GLN A 31 7.17 -41.32 2.67
CA GLN A 31 7.69 -39.96 2.59
C GLN A 31 7.62 -39.35 3.98
N LYS A 32 8.78 -39.07 4.58
CA LYS A 32 8.88 -38.31 5.83
C LYS A 32 8.37 -36.90 5.56
N LYS A 33 7.07 -36.70 5.75
CA LYS A 33 6.45 -35.39 5.70
C LYS A 33 6.67 -34.74 7.06
N GLU A 34 7.70 -33.92 7.16
CA GLU A 34 7.98 -33.17 8.38
C GLU A 34 6.95 -32.06 8.54
N LEU A 35 6.56 -31.80 9.79
CA LEU A 35 5.64 -30.71 10.11
C LEU A 35 6.31 -29.38 9.77
N PRO A 36 5.58 -28.45 9.12
CA PRO A 36 6.14 -27.12 8.87
C PRO A 36 6.46 -26.43 10.20
N LEU A 37 7.59 -25.72 10.25
CA LEU A 37 7.96 -24.91 11.39
C LEU A 37 7.05 -23.69 11.46
N VAL A 38 6.12 -23.68 12.41
CA VAL A 38 5.24 -22.54 12.69
C VAL A 38 5.81 -21.75 13.87
N VAL A 39 6.03 -20.44 13.67
CA VAL A 39 6.54 -19.54 14.71
C VAL A 39 5.41 -18.63 15.17
N GLY A 40 5.11 -18.64 16.47
CA GLY A 40 4.18 -17.71 17.08
C GLY A 40 4.90 -16.48 17.63
N ILE A 41 4.49 -15.28 17.20
CA ILE A 41 5.00 -14.01 17.71
C ILE A 41 3.94 -13.39 18.62
N LEU A 42 4.34 -13.02 19.83
CA LEU A 42 3.50 -12.28 20.78
C LEU A 42 4.12 -10.90 20.97
N ALA A 43 3.43 -9.87 20.49
CA ALA A 43 3.86 -8.48 20.58
C ALA A 43 2.64 -7.58 20.75
N ASP A 44 2.88 -6.38 21.29
CA ASP A 44 1.91 -5.30 21.21
C ASP A 44 2.01 -4.66 19.82
N LEU A 45 0.92 -4.73 19.05
CA LEU A 45 0.86 -4.29 17.66
C LEU A 45 -0.15 -3.15 17.43
N ALA A 46 -0.94 -2.78 18.44
CA ALA A 46 -2.03 -1.83 18.28
C ALA A 46 -1.63 -0.38 18.63
N GLY A 47 -0.56 -0.19 19.42
CA GLY A 47 -0.07 1.14 19.79
C GLY A 47 -1.03 1.88 20.71
N ASP A 48 -1.20 3.18 20.48
CA ASP A 48 -2.04 4.09 21.29
C ASP A 48 -3.53 4.02 20.88
N ASP A 49 -3.99 2.89 20.38
CA ASP A 49 -5.38 2.76 19.95
C ASP A 49 -6.31 2.64 21.16
N GLU A 50 -7.42 3.38 21.16
CA GLU A 50 -8.36 3.41 22.30
C GLU A 50 -9.16 2.10 22.39
N ASP A 51 -9.20 1.33 21.31
CA ASP A 51 -9.79 0.01 21.30
C ASP A 51 -8.87 -1.05 21.94
N THR A 52 -7.62 -0.72 22.32
CA THR A 52 -6.75 -1.61 23.08
C THR A 52 -7.28 -1.95 24.46
N GLU A 53 -7.97 -1.00 25.12
CA GLU A 53 -8.62 -1.23 26.42
C GLU A 53 -9.82 -2.17 26.33
N LYS A 54 -10.42 -2.31 25.13
CA LYS A 54 -11.52 -3.24 24.85
C LYS A 54 -11.03 -4.63 24.42
N LEU A 55 -9.72 -4.84 24.32
CA LEU A 55 -9.19 -6.12 23.88
C LEU A 55 -9.48 -7.21 24.92
N ALA A 56 -10.01 -8.33 24.43
CA ALA A 56 -10.28 -9.49 25.27
C ALA A 56 -9.04 -9.94 26.06
N THR A 57 -9.25 -10.49 27.26
CA THR A 57 -8.20 -11.11 28.08
C THR A 57 -7.33 -12.04 27.23
N LEU A 58 -6.01 -12.08 27.50
CA LEU A 58 -5.03 -12.85 26.72
C LEU A 58 -5.48 -14.28 26.37
N LYS A 59 -6.15 -14.98 27.31
CA LYS A 59 -6.67 -16.35 27.10
C LYS A 59 -7.72 -16.49 25.99
N LYS A 60 -8.42 -15.41 25.63
CA LYS A 60 -9.46 -15.39 24.60
C LYS A 60 -8.96 -14.86 23.25
N ARG A 61 -7.72 -14.35 23.18
CA ARG A 61 -7.15 -13.83 21.94
C ARG A 61 -6.77 -15.00 21.04
N LYS A 62 -7.23 -14.97 19.78
CA LYS A 62 -6.92 -15.99 18.77
C LYS A 62 -5.64 -15.59 18.04
N PHE A 63 -4.81 -16.58 17.71
CA PHE A 63 -3.72 -16.38 16.77
C PHE A 63 -4.28 -16.22 15.36
N ILE A 64 -3.71 -15.27 14.63
CA ILE A 64 -4.03 -15.01 13.22
C ILE A 64 -2.79 -15.42 12.44
N GLU A 65 -2.98 -16.25 11.42
CA GLU A 65 -1.89 -16.63 10.51
C GLU A 65 -1.57 -15.48 9.56
N ILE A 66 -0.28 -15.18 9.40
CA ILE A 66 0.20 -14.08 8.57
C ILE A 66 1.05 -14.67 7.44
N ASP A 67 0.71 -14.30 6.21
CA ASP A 67 1.43 -14.59 4.98
C ASP A 67 1.57 -13.30 4.14
N ARG A 68 2.31 -13.37 3.04
CA ARG A 68 2.59 -12.24 2.14
C ARG A 68 1.32 -11.62 1.56
N ASP A 69 0.31 -12.44 1.31
CA ASP A 69 -0.92 -12.00 0.66
C ASP A 69 -1.91 -11.35 1.64
N ASN A 70 -1.91 -11.78 2.91
CA ASN A 70 -2.88 -11.31 3.91
C ASN A 70 -2.33 -10.26 4.89
N PHE A 71 -1.04 -9.92 4.80
CA PHE A 71 -0.38 -9.02 5.75
C PHE A 71 -1.11 -7.67 5.91
N ASN A 72 -1.50 -7.05 4.79
CA ASN A 72 -2.18 -5.75 4.82
C ASN A 72 -3.58 -5.85 5.43
N ASP A 73 -4.29 -6.96 5.22
CA ASP A 73 -5.62 -7.17 5.80
C ASP A 73 -5.53 -7.36 7.31
N VAL A 74 -4.54 -8.13 7.78
CA VAL A 74 -4.26 -8.30 9.20
C VAL A 74 -3.85 -6.97 9.83
N LEU A 75 -2.96 -6.21 9.19
CA LEU A 75 -2.54 -4.90 9.68
C LEU A 75 -3.72 -3.92 9.78
N LYS A 76 -4.59 -3.89 8.76
CA LYS A 76 -5.81 -3.08 8.75
C LYS A 76 -6.79 -3.50 9.85
N SER A 77 -6.88 -4.80 10.15
CA SER A 77 -7.75 -5.30 11.23
C SER A 77 -7.26 -4.92 12.63
N ILE A 78 -5.94 -4.79 12.80
CA ILE A 78 -5.33 -4.31 14.04
C ILE A 78 -5.45 -2.78 14.12
N GLY A 79 -5.33 -2.09 12.99
CA GLY A 79 -5.51 -0.64 12.88
C GLY A 79 -4.55 0.18 13.75
N PRO A 80 -3.22 -0.06 13.71
CA PRO A 80 -2.29 0.62 14.60
C PRO A 80 -2.43 2.13 14.51
N LYS A 81 -2.55 2.76 15.68
CA LYS A 81 -2.64 4.21 15.84
C LYS A 81 -1.49 4.67 16.73
N ILE A 82 -0.84 5.76 16.34
CA ILE A 82 0.23 6.37 17.13
C ILE A 82 -0.07 7.85 17.27
N THR A 83 -0.01 8.37 18.50
CA THR A 83 -0.19 9.80 18.76
C THR A 83 1.16 10.44 19.06
N VAL A 84 1.71 11.19 18.11
CA VAL A 84 2.99 11.90 18.28
C VAL A 84 2.71 13.40 18.33
N GLN A 85 3.11 14.07 19.41
CA GLN A 85 2.96 15.52 19.57
C GLN A 85 1.53 16.03 19.29
N GLY A 86 0.52 15.28 19.75
CA GLY A 86 -0.90 15.62 19.55
C GLY A 86 -1.47 15.30 18.17
N LYS A 87 -0.67 14.74 17.24
CA LYS A 87 -1.11 14.30 15.91
C LYS A 87 -1.31 12.80 15.89
N ALA A 88 -2.52 12.37 15.55
CA ALA A 88 -2.87 10.96 15.44
C ALA A 88 -2.57 10.43 14.03
N LEU A 89 -1.66 9.47 13.94
CA LEU A 89 -1.33 8.74 12.72
C LEU A 89 -2.04 7.39 12.73
N LYS A 90 -2.55 6.97 11.57
CA LYS A 90 -3.25 5.69 11.39
C LYS A 90 -2.59 4.89 10.28
N PHE A 91 -2.36 3.61 10.51
CA PHE A 91 -1.71 2.74 9.55
C PHE A 91 -2.66 1.61 9.15
N SER A 92 -2.88 1.42 7.85
CA SER A 92 -3.72 0.33 7.31
C SER A 92 -2.94 -0.62 6.41
N LYS A 93 -1.88 -0.14 5.76
CA LYS A 93 -1.01 -0.93 4.88
C LYS A 93 0.45 -0.64 5.18
N ILE A 94 1.34 -1.53 4.74
CA ILE A 94 2.78 -1.35 4.94
C ILE A 94 3.32 -0.04 4.31
N ASP A 95 2.71 0.40 3.21
CA ASP A 95 3.09 1.66 2.54
C ASP A 95 2.81 2.90 3.39
N ASP A 96 1.91 2.82 4.38
CA ASP A 96 1.57 3.97 5.22
C ASP A 96 2.74 4.35 6.15
N PHE A 97 3.70 3.46 6.37
CA PHE A 97 4.94 3.76 7.08
C PHE A 97 5.92 4.59 6.26
N ARG A 98 5.66 4.80 4.96
CA ARG A 98 6.50 5.68 4.13
C ARG A 98 6.30 7.14 4.53
N PRO A 99 7.37 7.96 4.52
CA PRO A 99 7.28 9.37 4.94
C PRO A 99 6.28 10.17 4.09
N GLU A 100 6.12 9.82 2.81
CA GLU A 100 5.13 10.44 1.92
C GLU A 100 3.69 10.23 2.38
N ALA A 101 3.36 9.06 2.93
CA ALA A 101 2.03 8.75 3.44
C ALA A 101 1.79 9.46 4.78
N ILE A 102 2.81 9.49 5.65
CA ILE A 102 2.76 10.19 6.94
C ILE A 102 2.52 11.69 6.74
N VAL A 103 3.26 12.32 5.82
CA VAL A 103 3.11 13.75 5.50
C VAL A 103 1.69 14.08 5.01
N LYS A 104 1.03 13.16 4.29
CA LYS A 104 -0.35 13.35 3.83
C LYS A 104 -1.39 13.24 4.95
N GLN A 105 -1.10 12.50 6.02
CA GLN A 105 -2.01 12.37 7.16
C GLN A 105 -2.00 13.58 8.09
N VAL A 106 -0.95 14.41 8.00
CA VAL A 106 -0.81 15.63 8.80
C VAL A 106 -1.11 16.84 7.93
N ASP A 107 -2.26 17.49 8.15
CA ASP A 107 -2.76 18.59 7.33
C ASP A 107 -1.74 19.73 7.14
N GLU A 108 -1.00 20.10 8.19
CA GLU A 108 0.04 21.13 8.11
C GLU A 108 1.17 20.75 7.14
N LEU A 109 1.58 19.48 7.14
CA LEU A 109 2.67 18.99 6.29
C LEU A 109 2.19 18.72 4.87
N SER A 110 0.91 18.35 4.69
CA SER A 110 0.32 18.14 3.37
C SER A 110 0.27 19.45 2.57
N GLN A 111 -0.13 20.56 3.20
CA GLN A 111 -0.13 21.89 2.58
C GLN A 111 1.27 22.33 2.16
N LEU A 112 2.29 22.09 2.99
CA LEU A 112 3.68 22.40 2.65
C LEU A 112 4.20 21.56 1.49
N LEU A 113 3.80 20.29 1.43
CA LEU A 113 4.15 19.39 0.34
C LEU A 113 3.49 19.82 -0.99
N GLU A 114 2.24 20.28 -0.94
CA GLU A 114 1.54 20.85 -2.10
C GLU A 114 2.19 22.16 -2.57
N ALA A 115 2.51 23.07 -1.64
CA ALA A 115 3.23 24.30 -1.95
C ALA A 115 4.58 23.99 -2.63
N ARG A 116 5.34 23.02 -2.12
CA ARG A 116 6.59 22.57 -2.75
C ARG A 116 6.37 22.01 -4.16
N ARG A 117 5.31 21.23 -4.38
CA ARG A 117 4.96 20.70 -5.71
C ARG A 117 4.63 21.82 -6.69
N ASN A 118 3.83 22.80 -6.26
CA ASN A 118 3.47 23.95 -7.08
C ASN A 118 4.70 24.80 -7.44
N LEU A 119 5.62 24.99 -6.50
CA LEU A 119 6.88 25.69 -6.75
C LEU A 119 7.79 24.92 -7.72
N ASN A 120 7.87 23.59 -7.61
CA ASN A 120 8.65 22.78 -8.54
C ASN A 120 8.04 22.77 -9.96
N ASP A 121 6.71 22.71 -10.06
CA ASP A 121 6.01 22.82 -11.35
C ASP A 121 6.21 24.21 -11.97
N LEU A 122 6.16 25.26 -11.14
CA LEU A 122 6.47 26.62 -11.57
C LEU A 122 7.92 26.74 -12.03
N LEU A 123 8.88 26.16 -11.32
CA LEU A 123 10.29 26.13 -11.73
C LEU A 123 10.47 25.43 -13.07
N ALA A 124 9.83 24.27 -13.28
CA ALA A 124 9.87 23.55 -14.55
C ALA A 124 9.24 24.37 -15.70
N LYS A 125 8.17 25.12 -15.43
CA LYS A 125 7.52 26.01 -16.40
C LYS A 125 8.34 27.27 -16.71
N LEU A 126 9.14 27.76 -15.76
CA LEU A 126 10.02 28.91 -15.96
C LEU A 126 11.28 28.57 -16.75
N ASP A 127 11.80 27.34 -16.64
CA ASP A 127 13.04 26.90 -17.30
C ASP A 127 12.95 26.91 -18.85
N GLY A 128 11.74 27.00 -19.41
CA GLY A 128 11.51 27.09 -20.86
C GLY A 128 10.73 28.34 -21.33
N ASN A 129 10.40 29.28 -20.45
CA ASN A 129 9.53 30.42 -20.80
C ASN A 129 10.05 31.76 -20.24
N ASP A 130 10.88 32.44 -21.04
CA ASP A 130 11.45 33.76 -20.72
C ASP A 130 10.39 34.85 -20.52
N LEU A 131 9.24 34.76 -21.20
CA LEU A 131 8.13 35.72 -21.03
C LEU A 131 7.47 35.55 -19.65
N LEU A 132 7.32 34.30 -19.21
CA LEU A 132 6.80 33.98 -17.88
C LEU A 132 7.74 34.48 -16.78
N ASN A 133 9.06 34.29 -16.96
CA ASN A 133 10.08 34.84 -16.05
C ASN A 133 9.99 36.35 -15.91
N LYS A 134 9.89 37.08 -17.03
CA LYS A 134 9.74 38.55 -17.02
C LYS A 134 8.46 38.98 -16.31
N ALA A 135 7.32 38.39 -16.66
CA ALA A 135 6.04 38.69 -16.03
C ALA A 135 6.04 38.38 -14.51
N LEU A 136 6.68 37.29 -14.08
CA LEU A 136 6.82 36.96 -12.67
C LEU A 136 7.68 37.98 -11.92
N THR A 137 8.78 38.42 -12.52
CA THR A 137 9.68 39.43 -11.95
C THR A 137 8.94 40.76 -11.76
N ASP A 138 8.14 41.16 -12.75
CA ASP A 138 7.31 42.37 -12.68
C ASP A 138 6.23 42.30 -11.60
N VAL A 139 5.61 41.14 -11.41
CA VAL A 139 4.59 40.90 -10.37
C VAL A 139 5.23 40.85 -8.97
N VAL A 140 6.41 40.24 -8.83
CA VAL A 140 7.16 40.20 -7.57
C VAL A 140 7.57 41.61 -7.13
N ALA A 141 7.96 42.47 -8.06
CA ALA A 141 8.29 43.86 -7.79
C ALA A 141 7.07 44.74 -7.45
N SER A 142 5.85 44.33 -7.83
CA SER A 142 4.65 45.15 -7.72
C SER A 142 3.68 44.64 -6.64
N THR A 143 3.66 45.30 -5.48
CA THR A 143 2.76 44.96 -4.34
C THR A 143 1.27 45.04 -4.72
N GLU A 144 0.88 45.95 -5.61
CA GLU A 144 -0.51 46.14 -6.06
C GLU A 144 -1.00 44.99 -6.95
N LYS A 145 -0.16 44.52 -7.88
CA LYS A 145 -0.48 43.40 -8.78
C LYS A 145 -0.58 42.08 -8.02
N ARG A 146 0.18 41.92 -6.93
CA ARG A 146 0.06 40.78 -6.02
C ARG A 146 -1.32 40.73 -5.36
N ALA A 147 -1.79 41.85 -4.82
CA ALA A 147 -3.09 41.90 -4.14
C ALA A 147 -4.28 41.63 -5.09
N THR A 148 -4.22 42.11 -6.34
CA THR A 148 -5.27 41.85 -7.34
C THR A 148 -5.25 40.40 -7.83
N LEU A 149 -4.07 39.81 -8.03
CA LEU A 149 -3.93 38.40 -8.42
C LEU A 149 -4.36 37.45 -7.30
N THR A 150 -4.04 37.74 -6.03
CA THR A 150 -4.52 36.94 -4.90
C THR A 150 -6.05 36.93 -4.85
N LYS A 151 -6.69 38.10 -5.02
CA LYS A 151 -8.16 38.19 -5.10
C LYS A 151 -8.74 37.46 -6.32
N ALA A 152 -8.07 37.50 -7.47
CA ALA A 152 -8.51 36.79 -8.67
C ALA A 152 -8.38 35.26 -8.55
N ILE A 153 -7.35 34.78 -7.84
CA ILE A 153 -7.11 33.35 -7.59
C ILE A 153 -8.11 32.81 -6.55
N GLU A 154 -8.38 33.55 -5.47
CA GLU A 154 -9.39 33.18 -4.48
C GLU A 154 -10.83 33.17 -5.06
N GLY A 155 -11.09 33.99 -6.07
CA GLY A 155 -12.36 33.99 -6.80
C GLY A 155 -12.54 32.83 -7.79
N GLY A 156 -11.46 32.13 -8.17
CA GLY A 156 -11.48 31.06 -9.17
C GLY A 156 -11.62 29.64 -8.62
N THR A 157 -11.57 29.46 -7.29
CA THR A 157 -11.65 28.14 -6.63
C THR A 157 -13.08 27.68 -6.27
N ASN A 158 -14.11 28.43 -6.67
CA ASN A 158 -15.53 28.07 -6.52
C ASN A 158 -16.17 27.67 -7.87
N GLY A 159 -15.53 26.80 -8.64
CA GLY A 159 -16.02 26.27 -9.91
C GLY A 159 -15.61 24.83 -10.13
#